data_AF-C5ZY22-F1
#
_entry.id   AF-C5ZY22-F1
#
_cell.length_a   1.000
_cell.length_b   1.000
_cell.length_c   1.000
_cell.angle_alpha   90.00
_cell.angle_beta   90.00
_cell.angle_gamma   90.00
#
_symmetry.space_group_name_H-M   'P 1'
#
loop_
_entity.id
_entity.type
_entity.pdbx_description
1 polymer ?
#
loop_
_entity_poly.entity_id
_entity_poly.type
_entity_poly.pdbx_seq_one_letter_code
_entity_poly.pdbx_strand_id
1 'polypeptide(L)'
;MFKEFHKKYGCIFIHIPKVAGTSIERVVFESSKWLVGHKKAIDYIKKDKDKFESLFSFAFVRNPFDRTVSAFHYLKGRSCTLGDKRWADIHLKDYENFNDFALALENKTVRDKILSWMHFVPQYRFVCDENRSILVNFIGKFENIEKDFEVVKKQLKINRDLVHANSSSHESYKKYYNEQTYQIISEIYRNDFELFDYDLEYANLFNQSLNDLQKNKINDKKLEIRAMRLRNYKKKHSFFMLKCENESLKNENDLYLNKAHSLETELIQTKNQLDSQIKILESNQNQSNLKIQRLTEANQQLDLKNQQLTQTNSQLNLKTKELDFTLHYGTAKDRIHNHLSYKLGQAMIENSKSLLGYIRMPYVLSYIKDKHKQEQQQYQEAIKKNPNLKLPNLESYPDYKESLKEKECFTYKLGEAFIKANTAGGGGTIIQITPCLLQLCKRSA
;
A
#
# COMPACT_ATOMS: atom_id res chain seq x y z
N MET A 1 42.06 16.37 -7.16
CA MET A 1 42.83 17.51 -6.63
C MET A 1 42.05 18.16 -5.50
N PHE A 2 40.83 18.64 -5.76
CA PHE A 2 39.85 18.82 -4.69
C PHE A 2 39.50 17.48 -4.04
N LYS A 3 39.38 17.47 -2.71
CA LYS A 3 39.03 16.32 -1.88
C LYS A 3 37.87 16.72 -0.97
N GLU A 4 37.16 15.74 -0.39
CA GLU A 4 36.00 15.97 0.48
C GLU A 4 36.29 16.95 1.63
N PHE A 5 37.48 16.87 2.22
CA PHE A 5 37.85 17.75 3.32
C PHE A 5 37.94 19.24 2.92
N HIS A 6 38.24 19.58 1.66
CA HIS A 6 38.22 20.98 1.23
C HIS A 6 36.80 21.56 1.29
N LYS A 7 35.79 20.75 0.95
CA LYS A 7 34.37 21.13 1.08
C LYS A 7 33.97 21.17 2.55
N LYS A 8 34.33 20.12 3.32
CA LYS A 8 34.01 20.00 4.76
C LYS A 8 34.50 21.20 5.57
N TYR A 9 35.74 21.63 5.35
CA TYR A 9 36.38 22.70 6.11
C TYR A 9 36.37 24.06 5.39
N GLY A 10 35.75 24.14 4.21
CA GLY A 10 35.58 25.38 3.45
C GLY A 10 36.89 26.06 3.04
N CYS A 11 38.00 25.31 2.91
CA CYS A 11 39.32 25.90 2.68
C CYS A 11 40.27 25.04 1.87
N ILE A 12 41.32 25.69 1.37
CA ILE A 12 42.45 25.08 0.67
C ILE A 12 43.73 25.60 1.31
N PHE A 13 44.45 24.72 2.00
CA PHE A 13 45.78 25.04 2.50
C PHE A 13 46.81 24.65 1.44
N ILE A 14 47.60 25.62 0.96
CA ILE A 14 48.75 25.36 0.09
C ILE A 14 49.95 25.06 0.97
N HIS A 15 50.24 23.77 1.16
CA HIS A 15 51.31 23.30 2.04
C HIS A 15 52.68 23.48 1.37
N ILE A 16 53.35 24.60 1.68
CA ILE A 16 54.76 24.83 1.32
C ILE A 16 55.67 24.06 2.29
N PRO A 17 56.69 23.31 1.83
CA PRO A 17 57.58 22.60 2.75
C PRO A 17 58.33 23.53 3.71
N LYS A 18 58.53 23.03 4.94
CA LYS A 18 59.38 23.64 5.99
C LYS A 18 58.86 24.94 6.64
N VAL A 19 57.55 25.17 6.57
CA VAL A 19 56.84 26.33 7.15
C VAL A 19 55.88 25.97 8.30
N ALA A 20 56.14 24.86 9.00
CA ALA A 20 55.21 24.25 9.97
C ALA A 20 53.83 23.83 9.41
N GLY A 21 53.78 23.46 8.12
CA GLY A 21 52.56 23.01 7.47
C GLY A 21 51.90 21.81 8.16
N THR A 22 52.66 20.85 8.68
CA THR A 22 52.10 19.70 9.43
C THR A 22 51.30 20.13 10.67
N SER A 23 51.77 21.14 11.41
CA SER A 23 51.08 21.66 12.60
C SER A 23 49.75 22.31 12.21
N ILE A 24 49.78 23.17 11.18
CA ILE A 24 48.60 23.85 10.64
C ILE A 24 47.57 22.82 10.14
N GLU A 25 48.04 21.84 9.37
CA GLU A 25 47.19 20.82 8.75
C GLU A 25 46.44 19.97 9.79
N ARG A 26 47.14 19.57 10.87
CA ARG A 26 46.55 18.81 11.98
C ARG A 26 45.40 19.55 12.66
N VAL A 27 45.55 20.86 12.83
CA VAL A 27 44.55 21.69 13.52
C VAL A 27 43.37 22.02 12.61
N VAL A 28 43.65 22.37 11.35
CA VAL A 28 42.62 22.80 10.38
C VAL A 28 41.77 21.62 9.91
N PHE A 29 42.37 20.47 9.60
CA PHE A 29 41.64 19.32 9.03
C PHE A 29 41.38 18.19 10.04
N GLU A 30 41.69 18.40 11.33
CA GLU A 30 41.46 17.42 12.41
C GLU A 30 42.02 16.04 12.11
N SER A 31 43.20 15.99 11.50
CA SER A 31 43.79 14.73 11.07
C SER A 31 45.23 14.62 11.51
N SER A 32 45.57 13.47 12.09
CA SER A 32 46.96 13.08 12.31
C SER A 32 47.65 12.60 11.02
N LYS A 33 46.88 12.34 9.96
CA LYS A 33 47.38 11.90 8.65
C LYS A 33 47.74 13.10 7.79
N TRP A 34 48.75 12.91 6.93
CA TRP A 34 49.08 13.89 5.89
C TRP A 34 48.05 13.79 4.76
N LEU A 35 47.15 14.76 4.70
CA LEU A 35 46.03 14.88 3.76
C LEU A 35 46.36 15.77 2.56
N VAL A 36 47.20 16.80 2.78
CA VAL A 36 47.54 17.85 1.81
C VAL A 36 48.95 17.62 1.28
N GLY A 37 49.04 17.18 0.02
CA GLY A 37 50.33 17.13 -0.68
C GLY A 37 50.87 18.53 -1.02
N HIS A 38 52.13 18.59 -1.45
CA HIS A 38 52.79 19.82 -1.93
C HIS A 38 52.28 20.24 -3.33
N LYS A 39 51.00 20.62 -3.41
CA LYS A 39 50.31 21.09 -4.62
C LYS A 39 50.42 22.60 -4.74
N LYS A 40 50.46 23.12 -5.98
CA LYS A 40 50.51 24.55 -6.24
C LYS A 40 49.08 25.12 -6.34
N ALA A 41 48.90 26.38 -5.97
CA ALA A 41 47.63 27.08 -6.10
C ALA A 41 47.11 27.08 -7.55
N ILE A 42 48.02 27.29 -8.52
CA ILE A 42 47.68 27.28 -9.95
C ILE A 42 47.10 25.95 -10.42
N ASP A 43 47.50 24.83 -9.81
CA ASP A 43 46.99 23.51 -10.18
C ASP A 43 45.50 23.38 -9.83
N TYR A 44 45.08 23.94 -8.68
CA TYR A 44 43.68 23.97 -8.29
C TYR A 44 42.85 24.87 -9.21
N ILE A 45 43.39 26.04 -9.57
CA ILE A 45 42.73 26.98 -10.50
C ILE A 45 42.54 26.34 -11.88
N LYS A 46 43.58 25.68 -12.41
CA LYS A 46 43.51 24.94 -13.68
C LYS A 46 42.48 23.81 -13.65
N LYS A 47 42.24 23.22 -12.47
CA LYS A 47 41.26 22.15 -12.32
C LYS A 47 39.82 22.66 -12.25
N ASP A 48 39.57 23.69 -11.44
CA ASP A 48 38.26 24.31 -11.26
C ASP A 48 38.45 25.68 -10.58
N LYS A 49 38.47 26.74 -11.40
CA LYS A 49 38.70 28.12 -10.93
C LYS A 49 37.59 28.59 -10.00
N ASP A 50 36.33 28.35 -10.36
CA ASP A 50 35.18 28.83 -9.59
C ASP A 50 35.13 28.17 -8.20
N LYS A 51 35.45 26.87 -8.13
CA LYS A 51 35.56 26.15 -6.86
C LYS A 51 36.77 26.57 -6.03
N PHE A 52 37.90 26.89 -6.66
CA PHE A 52 39.04 27.44 -5.91
C PHE A 52 38.69 28.79 -5.30
N GLU A 53 38.07 29.68 -6.08
CA GLU A 53 37.69 31.02 -5.64
C GLU A 53 36.52 31.04 -4.64
N SER A 54 35.75 29.96 -4.54
CA SER A 54 34.69 29.81 -3.53
C SER A 54 35.17 29.31 -2.17
N LEU A 55 36.42 28.84 -2.06
CA LEU A 55 37.00 28.29 -0.83
C LEU A 55 38.08 29.22 -0.28
N PHE A 56 38.25 29.25 1.05
CA PHE A 56 39.31 30.07 1.66
C PHE A 56 40.66 29.43 1.38
N SER A 57 41.43 30.01 0.46
CA SER A 57 42.77 29.56 0.13
C SER A 57 43.82 30.33 0.93
N PHE A 58 44.75 29.62 1.54
CA PHE A 58 45.83 30.24 2.31
C PHE A 58 47.11 29.42 2.28
N ALA A 59 48.24 30.07 2.56
CA ALA A 59 49.54 29.43 2.72
C ALA A 59 50.32 30.10 3.84
N PHE A 60 51.37 29.43 4.31
CA PHE A 60 52.39 30.04 5.17
C PHE A 60 53.73 30.00 4.44
N VAL A 61 54.51 31.06 4.62
CA VAL A 61 55.88 31.20 4.12
C VAL A 61 56.83 31.35 5.29
N ARG A 62 58.12 31.10 5.07
CA ARG A 62 59.20 31.27 6.04
C ARG A 62 60.32 32.05 5.40
N ASN A 63 61.09 32.77 6.20
CA ASN A 63 62.29 33.46 5.78
C ASN A 63 63.16 32.52 4.93
N PRO A 64 63.55 32.89 3.70
CA PRO A 64 64.24 31.98 2.79
C PRO A 64 65.58 31.44 3.35
N PHE A 65 66.31 32.22 4.14
CA PHE A 65 67.55 31.77 4.77
C PHE A 65 67.29 30.65 5.77
N ASP A 66 66.33 30.87 6.67
CA ASP A 66 65.95 29.93 7.71
C ASP A 66 65.31 28.67 7.13
N ARG A 67 64.46 28.83 6.11
CA ARG A 67 63.83 27.72 5.40
C ARG A 67 64.86 26.82 4.73
N THR A 68 65.90 27.39 4.11
CA THR A 68 66.95 26.63 3.43
C THR A 68 67.78 25.80 4.41
N VAL A 69 68.16 26.39 5.56
CA VAL A 69 68.83 25.67 6.66
C VAL A 69 67.94 24.55 7.18
N SER A 70 66.65 24.84 7.40
CA SER A 70 65.69 23.84 7.87
C SER A 70 65.50 22.68 6.90
N ALA A 71 65.50 22.95 5.58
CA ALA A 71 65.42 21.92 4.54
C ALA A 71 66.67 21.03 4.52
N PHE A 72 67.86 21.63 4.56
CA PHE A 72 69.14 20.90 4.58
C PHE A 72 69.22 19.93 5.78
N HIS A 73 69.00 20.43 7.00
CA HIS A 73 69.07 19.59 8.21
C HIS A 73 67.95 18.55 8.29
N TYR A 74 66.76 18.86 7.74
CA TYR A 74 65.69 17.87 7.66
C TYR A 74 66.06 16.68 6.78
N LEU A 75 66.67 16.94 5.62
CA LEU A 75 67.05 15.89 4.67
C LEU A 75 68.26 15.07 5.14
N LYS A 76 69.20 15.68 5.87
CA LYS A 76 70.29 14.94 6.55
C LYS A 76 69.86 14.28 7.87
N GLY A 77 68.67 14.58 8.36
CA GLY A 77 68.14 14.07 9.62
C GLY A 77 67.48 12.68 9.52
N ARG A 78 67.10 12.11 10.66
CA ARG A 78 66.46 10.78 10.75
C ARG A 78 64.94 10.79 10.51
N SER A 79 64.31 11.96 10.47
CA SER A 79 62.85 12.12 10.45
C SER A 79 62.27 12.40 9.05
N CYS A 80 63.00 12.05 7.99
CA CYS A 80 62.59 12.26 6.60
C CYS A 80 61.92 11.03 5.99
N THR A 81 61.19 11.21 4.87
CA THR A 81 60.56 10.08 4.17
C THR A 81 61.62 9.22 3.47
N LEU A 82 61.27 7.97 3.10
CA LEU A 82 62.19 7.12 2.32
C LEU A 82 62.63 7.77 0.99
N GLY A 83 61.73 8.51 0.33
CA GLY A 83 62.05 9.25 -0.88
C GLY A 83 63.01 10.40 -0.62
N ASP A 84 62.77 11.17 0.45
CA ASP A 84 63.68 12.23 0.88
C ASP A 84 65.07 11.71 1.21
N LYS A 85 65.15 10.58 1.92
CA LYS A 85 66.42 9.96 2.29
C LYS A 85 67.22 9.54 1.06
N ARG A 86 66.59 8.82 0.12
CA ARG A 86 67.24 8.40 -1.13
C ARG A 86 67.75 9.59 -1.94
N TRP A 87 66.95 10.65 -2.02
CA TRP A 87 67.35 11.85 -2.72
C TRP A 87 68.53 12.53 -2.02
N ALA A 88 68.50 12.64 -0.69
CA ALA A 88 69.58 13.21 0.11
C ALA A 88 70.89 12.40 0.01
N ASP A 89 70.81 11.07 0.00
CA ASP A 89 71.98 10.18 -0.15
C ASP A 89 72.69 10.36 -1.50
N ILE A 90 71.97 10.82 -2.54
CA ILE A 90 72.55 11.08 -3.86
C ILE A 90 73.07 12.53 -3.95
N HIS A 91 72.32 13.49 -3.41
CA HIS A 91 72.53 14.91 -3.70
C HIS A 91 73.15 15.71 -2.55
N LEU A 92 73.12 15.21 -1.31
CA LEU A 92 73.58 15.93 -0.11
C LEU A 92 74.68 15.20 0.67
N LYS A 93 75.01 13.94 0.33
CA LYS A 93 75.99 13.14 1.07
C LYS A 93 77.38 13.77 1.12
N ASP A 94 77.76 14.48 0.05
CA ASP A 94 79.13 15.00 -0.15
C ASP A 94 79.35 16.37 0.50
N TYR A 95 78.30 16.96 1.11
CA TYR A 95 78.41 18.24 1.83
C TYR A 95 78.46 17.97 3.32
N GLU A 96 79.58 18.23 3.98
CA GLU A 96 79.74 17.96 5.41
C GLU A 96 78.81 18.87 6.23
N ASN A 97 78.87 20.17 5.97
CA ASN A 97 78.11 21.20 6.66
C ASN A 97 77.23 22.04 5.70
N PHE A 98 76.42 22.94 6.27
CA PHE A 98 75.51 23.79 5.49
C PHE A 98 76.24 24.77 4.57
N ASN A 99 77.37 25.31 5.02
CA ASN A 99 78.13 26.30 4.27
C ASN A 99 78.69 25.70 2.97
N ASP A 100 79.24 24.48 3.03
CA ASP A 100 79.71 23.74 1.83
C ASP A 100 78.58 23.50 0.83
N PHE A 101 77.40 23.11 1.35
CA PHE A 101 76.20 22.94 0.55
C PHE A 101 75.79 24.25 -0.14
N ALA A 102 75.72 25.36 0.62
CA ALA A 102 75.31 26.65 0.10
C ALA A 102 76.28 27.19 -0.96
N LEU A 103 77.60 27.02 -0.77
CA LEU A 103 78.62 27.37 -1.76
C LEU A 103 78.44 26.57 -3.07
N ALA A 104 78.13 25.28 -2.98
CA ALA A 104 77.95 24.44 -4.16
C ALA A 104 76.76 24.88 -5.05
N LEU A 105 75.80 25.64 -4.51
CA LEU A 105 74.67 26.19 -5.27
C LEU A 105 75.05 27.35 -6.20
N GLU A 106 76.28 27.86 -6.12
CA GLU A 106 76.80 28.79 -7.12
C GLU A 106 76.87 28.13 -8.51
N ASN A 107 77.20 26.83 -8.54
CA ASN A 107 77.16 26.02 -9.75
C ASN A 107 75.72 25.79 -10.22
N LYS A 108 75.38 26.28 -11.41
CA LYS A 108 74.02 26.18 -11.98
C LYS A 108 73.51 24.75 -12.10
N THR A 109 74.34 23.80 -12.51
CA THR A 109 73.93 22.40 -12.69
C THR A 109 73.59 21.73 -11.35
N VAL A 110 74.37 22.01 -10.31
CA VAL A 110 74.07 21.55 -8.94
C VAL A 110 72.78 22.21 -8.46
N ARG A 111 72.70 23.54 -8.59
CA ARG A 111 71.54 24.33 -8.19
C ARG A 111 70.24 23.83 -8.81
N ASP A 112 70.20 23.61 -10.12
CA ASP A 112 68.98 23.18 -10.81
C ASP A 112 68.51 21.80 -10.32
N LYS A 113 69.44 20.87 -10.03
CA LYS A 113 69.11 19.57 -9.43
C LYS A 113 68.56 19.73 -8.02
N ILE A 114 69.19 20.54 -7.17
CA ILE A 114 68.75 20.78 -5.79
C ILE A 114 67.36 21.43 -5.77
N LEU A 115 67.16 22.50 -6.56
CA LEU A 115 65.90 23.25 -6.64
C LEU A 115 64.76 22.46 -7.31
N SER A 116 65.05 21.31 -7.94
CA SER A 116 64.01 20.40 -8.43
C SER A 116 63.33 19.62 -7.31
N TRP A 117 63.97 19.49 -6.15
CA TRP A 117 63.41 18.81 -4.99
C TRP A 117 62.53 19.74 -4.16
N MET A 118 61.34 19.26 -3.81
CA MET A 118 60.24 20.08 -3.27
C MET A 118 60.64 20.97 -2.08
N HIS A 119 61.54 20.51 -1.21
CA HIS A 119 61.98 21.26 -0.02
C HIS A 119 62.77 22.52 -0.35
N PHE A 120 63.43 22.58 -1.51
CA PHE A 120 64.24 23.71 -1.96
C PHE A 120 63.56 24.53 -3.07
N VAL A 121 62.40 24.11 -3.57
CA VAL A 121 61.64 24.92 -4.54
C VAL A 121 61.31 26.29 -3.93
N PRO A 122 61.53 27.43 -4.62
CA PRO A 122 61.12 28.75 -4.13
C PRO A 122 59.63 28.81 -3.78
N GLN A 123 59.31 29.48 -2.67
CA GLN A 123 57.97 29.47 -2.07
C GLN A 123 56.92 30.12 -2.97
N TYR A 124 57.29 31.18 -3.70
CA TYR A 124 56.40 31.86 -4.64
C TYR A 124 55.85 30.91 -5.71
N ARG A 125 56.60 29.86 -6.10
CA ARG A 125 56.16 28.88 -7.10
C ARG A 125 55.00 28.01 -6.63
N PHE A 126 54.69 28.00 -5.35
CA PHE A 126 53.52 27.30 -4.81
C PHE A 126 52.26 28.17 -4.82
N VAL A 127 52.39 29.49 -4.73
CA VAL A 127 51.27 30.40 -4.45
C VAL A 127 51.05 31.47 -5.51
N CYS A 128 51.94 31.62 -6.48
CA CYS A 128 51.82 32.61 -7.54
C CYS A 128 51.52 31.99 -8.92
N ASP A 129 51.02 32.82 -9.83
CA ASP A 129 50.97 32.53 -11.26
C ASP A 129 52.29 32.88 -11.98
N GLU A 130 52.28 32.76 -13.30
CA GLU A 130 53.41 33.07 -14.19
C GLU A 130 53.81 34.56 -14.14
N ASN A 131 52.88 35.44 -13.77
CA ASN A 131 53.10 36.89 -13.63
C ASN A 131 53.51 37.30 -12.21
N ARG A 132 53.85 36.32 -11.34
CA ARG A 132 54.19 36.53 -9.92
C ARG A 132 53.04 37.12 -9.08
N SER A 133 51.79 37.00 -9.53
CA SER A 133 50.64 37.41 -8.74
C SER A 133 50.26 36.32 -7.75
N ILE A 134 50.18 36.69 -6.45
CA ILE A 134 49.73 35.77 -5.40
C ILE A 134 48.26 35.38 -5.64
N LEU A 135 48.02 34.07 -5.71
CA LEU A 135 46.73 33.44 -6.04
C LEU A 135 45.87 33.13 -4.82
N VAL A 136 46.49 32.93 -3.66
CA VAL A 136 45.77 32.59 -2.42
C VAL A 136 45.19 33.82 -1.73
N ASN A 137 44.16 33.63 -0.91
CA ASN A 137 43.50 34.71 -0.18
C ASN A 137 44.35 35.25 0.98
N PHE A 138 45.21 34.42 1.56
CA PHE A 138 46.03 34.78 2.72
C PHE A 138 47.42 34.13 2.69
N ILE A 139 48.44 34.91 3.02
CA ILE A 139 49.80 34.43 3.30
C ILE A 139 50.14 34.81 4.75
N GLY A 140 50.44 33.80 5.56
CA GLY A 140 51.01 33.98 6.91
C GLY A 140 52.52 33.76 6.90
N LYS A 141 53.22 34.30 7.89
CA LYS A 141 54.66 34.13 8.10
C LYS A 141 54.91 33.16 9.25
N PHE A 142 55.85 32.23 9.05
CA PHE A 142 56.27 31.28 10.07
C PHE A 142 56.84 31.98 11.32
N GLU A 143 57.51 33.12 11.12
CA GLU A 143 58.09 33.92 12.20
C GLU A 143 57.02 34.57 13.11
N ASN A 144 55.79 34.69 12.61
CA ASN A 144 54.65 35.26 13.33
C ASN A 144 53.47 34.26 13.34
N ILE A 145 53.76 32.96 13.36
CA ILE A 145 52.78 31.92 13.04
C ILE A 145 51.56 31.96 13.97
N GLU A 146 51.74 32.23 15.26
CA GLU A 146 50.65 32.34 16.23
C GLU A 146 49.69 33.46 15.84
N LYS A 147 50.23 34.66 15.58
CA LYS A 147 49.45 35.85 15.22
C LYS A 147 48.78 35.71 13.86
N ASP A 148 49.49 35.20 12.86
CA ASP A 148 48.93 35.04 11.51
C ASP A 148 47.91 33.89 11.44
N PHE A 149 48.06 32.86 12.29
CA PHE A 149 47.09 31.78 12.37
C PHE A 149 45.77 32.23 13.00
N GLU A 150 45.73 33.25 13.87
CA GLU A 150 44.48 33.86 14.35
C GLU A 150 43.57 34.33 13.19
N VAL A 151 44.16 34.81 12.09
CA VAL A 151 43.39 35.22 10.92
C VAL A 151 42.72 34.02 10.26
N VAL A 152 43.44 32.90 10.17
CA VAL A 152 42.90 31.62 9.68
C VAL A 152 41.80 31.12 10.62
N LYS A 153 42.02 31.16 11.94
CA LYS A 153 41.02 30.75 12.96
C LYS A 153 39.72 31.52 12.80
N LYS A 154 39.81 32.85 12.74
CA LYS A 154 38.66 33.74 12.55
C LYS A 154 37.94 33.48 11.23
N GLN A 155 38.68 33.22 10.15
CA GLN A 155 38.09 33.00 8.83
C GLN A 155 37.41 31.63 8.69
N LEU A 156 37.95 30.60 9.33
CA LEU A 156 37.41 29.24 9.34
C LEU A 156 36.45 28.97 10.50
N LYS A 157 36.28 29.95 11.40
CA LYS A 157 35.49 29.82 12.64
C LYS A 157 35.93 28.63 13.49
N ILE A 158 37.23 28.39 13.57
CA ILE A 158 37.83 27.34 14.42
C ILE A 158 38.39 27.97 15.70
N ASN A 159 38.27 27.27 16.83
CA ASN A 159 38.73 27.74 18.15
C ASN A 159 39.84 26.84 18.74
N ARG A 160 40.74 26.35 17.88
CA ARG A 160 41.80 25.41 18.28
C ARG A 160 43.15 26.05 18.11
N ASP A 161 44.04 25.84 19.07
CA ASP A 161 45.39 26.37 19.03
C ASP A 161 46.34 25.48 18.22
N LEU A 162 47.45 26.09 17.77
CA LEU A 162 48.47 25.37 17.03
C LEU A 162 49.11 24.31 17.91
N VAL A 163 49.09 23.07 17.42
CA VAL A 163 49.85 21.98 18.05
C VAL A 163 51.29 22.10 17.60
N HIS A 164 52.24 22.15 18.52
CA HIS A 164 53.67 22.11 18.19
C HIS A 164 54.08 20.70 17.76
N ALA A 165 53.80 20.34 16.50
CA ALA A 165 53.97 18.97 16.01
C ALA A 165 55.42 18.58 15.73
N ASN A 166 56.30 19.56 15.43
CA ASN A 166 57.71 19.34 15.11
C ASN A 166 58.52 20.59 15.49
N SER A 167 59.47 20.45 16.42
CA SER A 167 60.54 21.44 16.63
C SER A 167 61.73 21.08 15.75
N SER A 168 62.32 22.07 15.08
CA SER A 168 63.58 21.85 14.35
C SER A 168 64.76 21.93 15.33
N SER A 169 65.59 20.87 15.36
CA SER A 169 66.78 20.77 16.23
C SER A 169 68.01 21.41 15.58
N HIS A 170 67.92 22.67 15.17
CA HIS A 170 69.07 23.41 14.63
C HIS A 170 69.22 24.75 15.33
N GLU A 171 70.45 25.23 15.43
CA GLU A 171 70.74 26.58 15.91
C GLU A 171 70.09 27.66 15.05
N SER A 172 70.13 28.92 15.49
CA SER A 172 69.71 30.06 14.68
C SER A 172 70.38 30.02 13.30
N TYR A 173 69.57 30.16 12.23
CA TYR A 173 70.06 30.08 10.85
C TYR A 173 71.23 31.05 10.59
N LYS A 174 71.27 32.19 11.30
CA LYS A 174 72.31 33.22 11.16
C LYS A 174 73.73 32.70 11.37
N LYS A 175 73.90 31.61 12.13
CA LYS A 175 75.23 31.01 12.41
C LYS A 175 75.73 30.09 11.30
N TYR A 176 74.89 29.69 10.35
CA TYR A 176 75.26 28.79 9.26
C TYR A 176 75.75 29.51 8.01
N TYR A 177 75.64 30.84 7.96
CA TYR A 177 75.96 31.63 6.80
C TYR A 177 77.21 32.48 7.04
N ASN A 178 78.01 32.60 5.98
CA ASN A 178 79.00 33.65 5.79
C ASN A 178 78.52 34.63 4.70
N GLU A 179 79.30 35.67 4.42
CA GLU A 179 78.92 36.71 3.45
C GLU A 179 78.62 36.14 2.05
N GLN A 180 79.47 35.24 1.55
CA GLN A 180 79.31 34.65 0.21
C GLN A 180 78.04 33.78 0.11
N THR A 181 77.80 32.93 1.12
CA THR A 181 76.61 32.05 1.11
C THR A 181 75.31 32.83 1.34
N TYR A 182 75.36 33.95 2.07
CA TYR A 182 74.25 34.91 2.12
C TYR A 182 73.88 35.43 0.73
N GLN A 183 74.87 35.84 -0.07
CA GLN A 183 74.65 36.35 -1.42
C GLN A 183 74.10 35.27 -2.37
N ILE A 184 74.61 34.04 -2.29
CA ILE A 184 74.13 32.94 -3.13
C ILE A 184 72.65 32.65 -2.83
N ILE A 185 72.29 32.50 -1.56
CA ILE A 185 70.90 32.19 -1.18
C ILE A 185 69.96 33.37 -1.43
N SER A 186 70.41 34.60 -1.22
CA SER A 186 69.59 35.80 -1.50
C SER A 186 69.24 35.89 -2.99
N GLU A 187 70.17 35.53 -3.88
CA GLU A 187 69.93 35.54 -5.32
C GLU A 187 68.96 34.44 -5.76
N ILE A 188 69.16 33.22 -5.26
CA ILE A 188 68.31 32.06 -5.60
C ILE A 188 66.85 32.32 -5.22
N TYR A 189 66.63 32.90 -4.04
CA TYR A 189 65.30 33.13 -3.48
C TYR A 189 64.86 34.60 -3.55
N ARG A 190 65.46 35.42 -4.40
CA ARG A 190 65.17 36.87 -4.52
C ARG A 190 63.66 37.17 -4.60
N ASN A 191 62.94 36.42 -5.41
CA ASN A 191 61.49 36.58 -5.55
C ASN A 191 60.71 36.28 -4.24
N ASP A 192 61.16 35.33 -3.42
CA ASP A 192 60.52 35.07 -2.12
C ASP A 192 60.74 36.25 -1.18
N PHE A 193 61.93 36.88 -1.21
CA PHE A 193 62.21 38.08 -0.40
C PHE A 193 61.30 39.25 -0.79
N GLU A 194 61.19 39.53 -2.08
CA GLU A 194 60.40 40.65 -2.62
C GLU A 194 58.88 40.45 -2.45
N LEU A 195 58.37 39.25 -2.74
CA LEU A 195 56.93 38.97 -2.75
C LEU A 195 56.34 38.81 -1.34
N PHE A 196 57.15 38.36 -0.37
CA PHE A 196 56.69 38.09 0.99
C PHE A 196 57.22 39.08 2.02
N ASP A 197 57.72 40.24 1.58
CA ASP A 197 58.13 41.35 2.45
C ASP A 197 59.23 40.94 3.43
N TYR A 198 60.23 40.19 2.97
CA TYR A 198 61.46 39.94 3.74
C TYR A 198 62.59 40.87 3.29
N ASP A 199 62.50 41.46 2.11
CA ASP A 199 63.44 42.44 1.55
C ASP A 199 63.77 43.60 2.51
N LEU A 200 62.77 44.12 3.24
CA LEU A 200 62.97 45.21 4.21
C LEU A 200 63.93 44.86 5.36
N GLU A 201 63.94 43.59 5.79
CA GLU A 201 64.83 43.10 6.86
C GLU A 201 66.28 42.93 6.35
N TYR A 202 66.46 42.80 5.04
CA TYR A 202 67.74 42.52 4.38
C TYR A 202 68.12 43.56 3.33
N ALA A 203 67.62 44.80 3.45
CA ALA A 203 67.78 45.84 2.44
C ALA A 203 69.26 46.09 2.05
N ASN A 204 70.18 45.95 3.00
CA ASN A 204 71.63 46.07 2.78
C ASN A 204 72.20 45.00 1.82
N LEU A 205 71.56 43.83 1.71
CA LEU A 205 71.98 42.75 0.80
C LEU A 205 71.47 42.93 -0.63
N PHE A 206 70.46 43.78 -0.85
CA PHE A 206 69.79 43.92 -2.15
C PHE A 206 70.04 45.26 -2.84
N ASN A 207 70.96 46.10 -2.33
CA ASN A 207 71.32 47.40 -2.90
C ASN A 207 70.11 48.29 -3.26
N GLN A 208 69.03 48.23 -2.47
CA GLN A 208 67.87 49.09 -2.64
C GLN A 208 67.81 50.13 -1.53
N SER A 209 68.34 51.31 -1.82
CA SER A 209 68.11 52.53 -1.05
C SER A 209 66.66 53.01 -1.26
N LEU A 210 65.69 52.32 -0.66
CA LEU A 210 64.33 52.84 -0.52
C LEU A 210 64.24 53.64 0.79
N ASN A 211 63.72 54.86 0.72
CA ASN A 211 63.45 55.66 1.91
C ASN A 211 62.20 55.14 2.66
N ASP A 212 62.09 55.45 3.95
CA ASP A 212 61.04 54.90 4.81
C ASP A 212 59.62 55.28 4.34
N LEU A 213 59.48 56.43 3.69
CA LEU A 213 58.21 56.91 3.12
C LEU A 213 57.75 56.03 1.92
N GLN A 214 58.68 55.64 1.06
CA GLN A 214 58.41 54.70 -0.04
C GLN A 214 58.08 53.30 0.48
N LYS A 215 58.79 52.83 1.51
CA LYS A 215 58.51 51.54 2.16
C LYS A 215 57.10 51.49 2.74
N ASN A 216 56.70 52.54 3.47
CA ASN A 216 55.35 52.63 4.07
C ASN A 216 54.26 52.61 2.99
N LYS A 217 54.43 53.39 1.92
CA LYS A 217 53.45 53.44 0.81
C LYS A 217 53.30 52.12 0.06
N ILE A 218 54.39 51.35 -0.08
CA ILE A 218 54.36 50.01 -0.67
C ILE A 218 53.61 49.04 0.26
N ASN A 219 53.91 49.10 1.56
CA ASN A 219 53.26 48.25 2.56
C ASN A 219 51.74 48.49 2.64
N ASP A 220 51.31 49.76 2.61
CA ASP A 220 49.90 50.13 2.61
C ASP A 220 49.16 49.56 1.39
N LYS A 221 49.76 49.66 0.19
CA LYS A 221 49.20 49.05 -1.02
C LYS A 221 49.11 47.53 -0.93
N LYS A 222 50.14 46.86 -0.40
CA LYS A 222 50.14 45.39 -0.21
C LYS A 222 49.02 44.98 0.77
N LEU A 223 48.82 45.75 1.84
CA LEU A 223 47.75 45.53 2.81
C LEU A 223 46.36 45.72 2.17
N GLU A 224 46.18 46.75 1.35
CA GLU A 224 44.94 47.01 0.62
C GLU A 224 44.59 45.86 -0.34
N ILE A 225 45.57 45.37 -1.10
CA ILE A 225 45.41 44.21 -2.01
C ILE A 225 44.99 42.96 -1.23
N ARG A 226 45.61 42.70 -0.07
CA ARG A 226 45.24 41.59 0.81
C ARG A 226 43.79 41.71 1.31
N ALA A 227 43.39 42.91 1.72
CA ALA A 227 42.02 43.19 2.14
C ALA A 227 41.01 43.02 0.99
N MET A 228 41.36 43.42 -0.23
CA MET A 228 40.54 43.20 -1.44
C MET A 228 40.34 41.71 -1.74
N ARG A 229 41.42 40.90 -1.69
CA ARG A 229 41.33 39.44 -1.91
C ARG A 229 40.40 38.77 -0.91
N LEU A 230 40.51 39.12 0.37
CA LEU A 230 39.64 38.60 1.43
C LEU A 230 38.17 39.01 1.24
N ARG A 231 37.90 40.27 0.86
CA ARG A 231 36.54 40.74 0.55
C ARG A 231 35.92 39.98 -0.62
N ASN A 232 36.67 39.80 -1.70
CA ASN A 232 36.22 39.06 -2.88
C ASN A 232 35.92 37.59 -2.56
N TYR A 233 36.78 36.95 -1.77
CA TYR A 233 36.53 35.60 -1.26
C TYR A 233 35.21 35.53 -0.49
N LYS A 234 34.98 36.41 0.49
CA LYS A 234 33.74 36.39 1.29
C LYS A 234 32.48 36.50 0.44
N LYS A 235 32.50 37.36 -0.59
CA LYS A 235 31.38 37.50 -1.53
C LYS A 235 31.13 36.21 -2.32
N LYS A 236 32.19 35.62 -2.89
CA LYS A 236 32.07 34.38 -3.69
C LYS A 236 31.69 33.18 -2.84
N HIS A 237 32.26 33.05 -1.64
CA HIS A 237 31.95 31.98 -0.70
C HIS A 237 30.48 32.03 -0.28
N SER A 238 29.95 33.21 0.06
CA SER A 238 28.53 33.36 0.40
C SER A 238 27.61 32.86 -0.73
N PHE A 239 27.90 33.25 -1.98
CA PHE A 239 27.14 32.78 -3.13
C PHE A 239 27.26 31.27 -3.35
N PHE A 240 28.46 30.70 -3.17
CA PHE A 240 28.67 29.26 -3.30
C PHE A 240 27.93 28.46 -2.23
N MET A 241 27.90 28.95 -0.98
CA MET A 241 27.16 28.30 0.11
C MET A 241 25.65 28.30 -0.18
N LEU A 242 25.10 29.43 -0.62
CA LEU A 242 23.70 29.52 -1.06
C LEU A 242 23.38 28.55 -2.21
N LYS A 243 24.30 28.41 -3.17
CA LYS A 243 24.14 27.45 -4.27
C LYS A 243 24.09 26.01 -3.76
N CYS A 244 24.97 25.65 -2.83
CA CYS A 244 25.00 24.30 -2.24
C CYS A 244 23.73 24.00 -1.43
N GLU A 245 23.23 24.98 -0.68
CA GLU A 245 22.00 24.85 0.10
C GLU A 245 20.78 24.64 -0.80
N ASN A 246 20.64 25.44 -1.87
CA ASN A 246 19.58 25.26 -2.87
C ASN A 246 19.63 23.88 -3.54
N GLU A 247 20.83 23.37 -3.83
CA GLU A 247 20.99 22.03 -4.42
C GLU A 247 20.60 20.93 -3.43
N SER A 248 20.93 21.08 -2.14
CA SER A 248 20.50 20.17 -1.08
C SER A 248 18.98 20.14 -0.93
N LEU A 249 18.34 21.32 -0.88
CA LEU A 249 16.89 21.45 -0.77
C LEU A 249 16.18 20.83 -1.98
N LYS A 250 16.73 21.02 -3.19
CA LYS A 250 16.18 20.41 -4.41
C LYS A 250 16.20 18.88 -4.32
N ASN A 251 17.32 18.30 -3.91
CA ASN A 251 17.42 16.84 -3.76
C ASN A 251 16.46 16.29 -2.69
N GLU A 252 16.27 17.02 -1.59
CA GLU A 252 15.30 16.65 -0.56
C GLU A 252 13.85 16.69 -1.09
N ASN A 253 13.52 17.73 -1.87
CA ASN A 253 12.21 17.84 -2.51
C ASN A 253 11.94 16.71 -3.50
N ASP A 254 12.93 16.35 -4.33
CA ASP A 254 12.83 15.23 -5.28
C ASP A 254 12.60 13.89 -4.53
N LEU A 255 13.23 13.71 -3.36
CA LEU A 255 13.00 12.54 -2.51
C LEU A 255 11.55 12.48 -1.99
N TYR A 256 11.01 13.59 -1.48
CA TYR A 256 9.62 13.64 -1.02
C TYR A 256 8.62 13.40 -2.16
N LEU A 257 8.88 13.95 -3.35
CA LEU A 257 8.03 13.78 -4.52
C LEU A 257 7.96 12.30 -4.95
N ASN A 258 9.11 11.62 -4.99
CA ASN A 258 9.17 10.19 -5.28
C ASN A 258 8.40 9.35 -4.24
N LYS A 259 8.50 9.72 -2.97
CA LYS A 259 7.76 9.06 -1.89
C LYS A 259 6.25 9.25 -2.03
N ALA A 260 5.80 10.45 -2.40
CA ALA A 260 4.39 10.75 -2.65
C ALA A 260 3.83 9.90 -3.80
N HIS A 261 4.53 9.80 -4.93
CA HIS A 261 4.12 8.96 -6.06
C HIS A 261 4.04 7.47 -5.71
N SER A 262 4.98 6.97 -4.89
CA SER A 262 4.93 5.58 -4.41
C SER A 262 3.67 5.32 -3.59
N LEU A 263 3.32 6.23 -2.67
CA LEU A 263 2.12 6.11 -1.84
C LEU A 263 0.84 6.20 -2.66
N GLU A 264 0.80 7.09 -3.66
CA GLU A 264 -0.33 7.23 -4.58
C GLU A 264 -0.58 5.93 -5.36
N THR A 265 0.49 5.29 -5.83
CA THR A 265 0.41 4.00 -6.54
C THR A 265 -0.13 2.88 -5.65
N GLU A 266 0.35 2.80 -4.41
CA GLU A 266 -0.12 1.83 -3.42
C GLU A 266 -1.60 2.03 -3.07
N LEU A 267 -2.03 3.29 -2.94
CA LEU A 267 -3.43 3.65 -2.67
C LEU A 267 -4.35 3.24 -3.84
N ILE A 268 -3.93 3.47 -5.09
CA ILE A 268 -4.67 3.04 -6.28
C ILE A 268 -4.78 1.51 -6.33
N GLN A 269 -3.68 0.80 -6.04
CA GLN A 269 -3.68 -0.66 -6.02
C GLN A 269 -4.64 -1.21 -4.95
N THR A 270 -4.59 -0.65 -3.75
CA THR A 270 -5.47 -1.04 -2.63
C THR A 270 -6.94 -0.79 -2.97
N LYS A 271 -7.24 0.36 -3.58
CA LYS A 271 -8.60 0.69 -4.04
C LYS A 271 -9.12 -0.34 -5.04
N ASN A 272 -8.33 -0.69 -6.05
CA ASN A 272 -8.72 -1.68 -7.07
C ASN A 272 -8.96 -3.08 -6.46
N GLN A 273 -8.19 -3.47 -5.45
CA GLN A 273 -8.40 -4.71 -4.71
C GLN A 273 -9.72 -4.68 -3.94
N LEU A 274 -10.02 -3.57 -3.26
CA LEU A 274 -11.27 -3.40 -2.52
C LEU A 274 -12.49 -3.44 -3.45
N ASP A 275 -12.43 -2.75 -4.59
CA ASP A 275 -13.51 -2.76 -5.60
C ASP A 275 -13.77 -4.18 -6.12
N SER A 276 -12.70 -4.98 -6.27
CA SER A 276 -12.82 -6.39 -6.68
C SER A 276 -13.49 -7.25 -5.58
N GLN A 277 -13.16 -7.02 -4.31
CA GLN A 277 -13.79 -7.70 -3.18
C GLN A 277 -15.28 -7.34 -3.05
N ILE A 278 -15.63 -6.07 -3.24
CA ILE A 278 -17.03 -5.60 -3.21
C ILE A 278 -17.85 -6.34 -4.27
N LYS A 279 -17.36 -6.46 -5.50
CA LYS A 279 -18.06 -7.19 -6.57
C LYS A 279 -18.32 -8.66 -6.22
N ILE A 280 -17.36 -9.32 -5.57
CA ILE A 280 -17.54 -10.71 -5.13
C ILE A 280 -18.63 -10.80 -4.05
N LEU A 281 -18.63 -9.88 -3.09
CA LEU A 281 -19.64 -9.85 -2.03
C LEU A 281 -21.05 -9.60 -2.59
N GLU A 282 -21.19 -8.66 -3.53
CA GLU A 282 -22.47 -8.39 -4.21
C GLU A 282 -22.98 -9.63 -4.97
N SER A 283 -22.10 -10.34 -5.67
CA SER A 283 -22.45 -11.59 -6.36
C SER A 283 -22.95 -12.66 -5.38
N ASN A 284 -22.24 -12.85 -4.26
CA ASN A 284 -22.62 -13.82 -3.22
C ASN A 284 -23.96 -13.47 -2.55
N GLN A 285 -24.20 -12.17 -2.32
CA GLN A 285 -25.46 -11.68 -1.78
C GLN A 285 -26.62 -11.96 -2.74
N ASN A 286 -26.45 -11.68 -4.03
CA ASN A 286 -27.45 -11.97 -5.06
C ASN A 286 -27.78 -13.47 -5.14
N GLN A 287 -26.77 -14.34 -5.09
CA GLN A 287 -26.99 -15.79 -5.08
C GLN A 287 -27.75 -16.25 -3.82
N SER A 288 -27.45 -15.66 -2.66
CA SER A 288 -28.16 -15.96 -1.41
C SER A 288 -29.62 -15.51 -1.49
N ASN A 289 -29.89 -14.33 -2.03
CA ASN A 289 -31.25 -13.80 -2.23
C ASN A 289 -32.07 -14.70 -3.16
N LEU A 290 -31.49 -15.17 -4.27
CA LEU A 290 -32.13 -16.14 -5.17
C LEU A 290 -32.49 -17.45 -4.46
N LYS A 291 -31.61 -17.93 -3.56
CA LYS A 291 -31.87 -19.15 -2.79
C LYS A 291 -33.00 -18.94 -1.77
N ILE A 292 -33.02 -17.79 -1.09
CA ILE A 292 -34.11 -17.41 -0.17
C ILE A 292 -35.43 -17.34 -0.91
N GLN A 293 -35.48 -16.71 -2.09
CA GLN A 293 -36.69 -16.62 -2.89
C GLN A 293 -37.24 -18.01 -3.24
N ARG A 294 -36.39 -18.92 -3.72
CA ARG A 294 -36.80 -20.31 -4.04
C ARG A 294 -37.34 -21.06 -2.83
N LEU A 295 -36.73 -20.88 -1.66
CA LEU A 295 -37.21 -21.48 -0.42
C LEU A 295 -38.57 -20.93 0.00
N THR A 296 -38.77 -19.61 -0.14
CA THR A 296 -40.06 -18.96 0.13
C THR A 296 -41.16 -19.50 -0.78
N GLU A 297 -40.89 -19.61 -2.08
CA GLU A 297 -41.84 -20.17 -3.06
C GLU A 297 -42.17 -21.64 -2.75
N ALA A 298 -41.16 -22.45 -2.40
CA ALA A 298 -41.37 -23.85 -2.02
C ALA A 298 -42.22 -23.99 -0.76
N ASN A 299 -42.00 -23.14 0.25
CA ASN A 299 -42.80 -23.12 1.48
C ASN A 299 -44.26 -22.73 1.20
N GLN A 300 -44.50 -21.73 0.35
CA GLN A 300 -45.86 -21.37 -0.06
C GLN A 300 -46.58 -22.53 -0.76
N GLN A 301 -45.89 -23.26 -1.63
CA GLN A 301 -46.46 -24.45 -2.27
C GLN A 301 -46.75 -25.58 -1.27
N LEU A 302 -45.86 -25.76 -0.29
CA LEU A 302 -46.05 -26.74 0.78
C LEU A 302 -47.32 -26.40 1.58
N ASP A 303 -47.51 -25.14 1.94
CA ASP A 303 -48.68 -24.66 2.68
C ASP A 303 -49.98 -24.89 1.90
N LEU A 304 -49.98 -24.58 0.60
CA LEU A 304 -51.13 -24.85 -0.28
C LEU A 304 -51.46 -26.35 -0.34
N LYS A 305 -50.44 -27.21 -0.49
CA LYS A 305 -50.63 -28.66 -0.49
C LYS A 305 -51.16 -29.16 0.86
N ASN A 306 -50.66 -28.62 1.98
CA ASN A 306 -51.14 -28.99 3.31
C ASN A 306 -52.61 -28.58 3.52
N GLN A 307 -53.02 -27.42 3.02
CA GLN A 307 -54.42 -27.00 3.02
C GLN A 307 -55.29 -27.95 2.19
N GLN A 308 -54.87 -28.29 0.96
CA GLN A 308 -55.57 -29.25 0.10
C GLN A 308 -55.69 -30.64 0.74
N LEU A 309 -54.61 -31.12 1.36
CA LEU A 309 -54.60 -32.39 2.08
C LEU A 309 -55.59 -32.38 3.24
N THR A 310 -55.62 -31.29 4.01
CA THR A 310 -56.57 -31.11 5.12
C THR A 310 -58.02 -31.15 4.65
N GLN A 311 -58.32 -30.45 3.55
CA GLN A 311 -59.66 -30.47 2.94
C GLN A 311 -60.04 -31.87 2.44
N THR A 312 -59.11 -32.54 1.76
CA THR A 312 -59.32 -33.91 1.24
C THR A 312 -59.57 -34.89 2.37
N ASN A 313 -58.79 -34.84 3.45
CA ASN A 313 -58.97 -35.68 4.62
C ASN A 313 -60.34 -35.45 5.29
N SER A 314 -60.81 -34.19 5.36
CA SER A 314 -62.14 -33.87 5.87
C SER A 314 -63.25 -34.48 5.00
N GLN A 315 -63.14 -34.36 3.67
CA GLN A 315 -64.10 -34.96 2.73
C GLN A 315 -64.11 -36.48 2.80
N LEU A 316 -62.93 -37.11 2.88
CA LEU A 316 -62.81 -38.57 3.04
C LEU A 316 -63.48 -39.02 4.34
N ASN A 317 -63.27 -38.31 5.45
CA ASN A 317 -63.92 -38.64 6.72
C ASN A 317 -65.45 -38.58 6.61
N LEU A 318 -66.01 -37.57 5.93
CA LEU A 318 -67.45 -37.47 5.67
C LEU A 318 -67.97 -38.66 4.84
N LYS A 319 -67.30 -38.99 3.74
CA LYS A 319 -67.67 -40.15 2.90
C LYS A 319 -67.58 -41.47 3.65
N THR A 320 -66.57 -41.64 4.50
CA THR A 320 -66.44 -42.83 5.35
C THR A 320 -67.63 -42.94 6.30
N LYS A 321 -68.08 -41.83 6.90
CA LYS A 321 -69.29 -41.82 7.76
C LYS A 321 -70.57 -42.14 6.98
N GLU A 322 -70.71 -41.60 5.76
CA GLU A 322 -71.84 -41.92 4.89
C GLU A 322 -71.85 -43.40 4.47
N LEU A 323 -70.69 -43.95 4.16
CA LEU A 323 -70.54 -45.36 3.79
C LEU A 323 -70.85 -46.28 4.98
N ASP A 324 -70.33 -45.97 6.16
CA ASP A 324 -70.62 -46.70 7.40
C ASP A 324 -72.12 -46.69 7.72
N PHE A 325 -72.76 -45.53 7.62
CA PHE A 325 -74.21 -45.42 7.75
C PHE A 325 -74.95 -46.30 6.73
N THR A 326 -74.53 -46.26 5.46
CA THR A 326 -75.15 -47.04 4.39
C THR A 326 -74.98 -48.55 4.60
N LEU A 327 -73.79 -49.01 5.04
CA LEU A 327 -73.53 -50.41 5.35
C LEU A 327 -74.39 -50.91 6.51
N HIS A 328 -74.62 -50.06 7.52
CA HIS A 328 -75.37 -50.44 8.71
C HIS A 328 -76.90 -50.42 8.49
N TYR A 329 -77.43 -49.43 7.78
CA TYR A 329 -78.89 -49.20 7.66
C TYR A 329 -79.47 -49.43 6.25
N GLY A 330 -78.64 -49.65 5.22
CA GLY A 330 -79.07 -49.71 3.82
C GLY A 330 -79.34 -48.32 3.21
N THR A 331 -79.95 -48.28 2.02
CA THR A 331 -80.22 -47.00 1.31
C THR A 331 -81.68 -46.53 1.46
N ALA A 332 -81.92 -45.22 1.32
CA ALA A 332 -83.28 -44.68 1.25
C ALA A 332 -84.03 -45.24 0.03
N LYS A 333 -83.32 -45.46 -1.08
CA LYS A 333 -83.86 -46.10 -2.28
C LYS A 333 -84.46 -47.48 -1.98
N ASP A 334 -83.70 -48.34 -1.29
CA ASP A 334 -84.16 -49.67 -0.91
C ASP A 334 -85.42 -49.58 -0.03
N ARG A 335 -85.46 -48.61 0.89
CA ARG A 335 -86.64 -48.37 1.74
C ARG A 335 -87.86 -47.91 0.96
N ILE A 336 -87.68 -47.06 -0.05
CA ILE A 336 -88.76 -46.59 -0.94
C ILE A 336 -89.25 -47.73 -1.84
N HIS A 337 -88.34 -48.56 -2.35
CA HIS A 337 -88.69 -49.74 -3.15
C HIS A 337 -89.41 -50.81 -2.32
N ASN A 338 -89.08 -50.90 -1.03
CA ASN A 338 -89.80 -51.77 -0.09
C ASN A 338 -91.19 -51.22 0.30
N HIS A 339 -91.54 -49.99 -0.09
CA HIS A 339 -92.86 -49.43 0.15
C HIS A 339 -93.94 -50.20 -0.64
N LEU A 340 -95.12 -50.39 -0.03
CA LEU A 340 -96.20 -51.16 -0.64
C LEU A 340 -96.58 -50.63 -2.04
N SER A 341 -96.64 -49.31 -2.22
CA SER A 341 -96.93 -48.69 -3.52
C SER A 341 -95.94 -49.13 -4.61
N TYR A 342 -94.64 -49.17 -4.31
CA TYR A 342 -93.64 -49.60 -5.28
C TYR A 342 -93.78 -51.09 -5.60
N LYS A 343 -93.88 -51.95 -4.56
CA LYS A 343 -94.06 -53.41 -4.74
C LYS A 343 -95.28 -53.75 -5.59
N LEU A 344 -96.41 -53.08 -5.36
CA LEU A 344 -97.65 -53.28 -6.13
C LEU A 344 -97.50 -52.77 -7.56
N GLY A 345 -96.99 -51.56 -7.76
CA GLY A 345 -96.79 -51.00 -9.09
C GLY A 345 -95.81 -51.81 -9.94
N GLN A 346 -94.74 -52.32 -9.33
CA GLN A 346 -93.78 -53.21 -9.99
C GLN A 346 -94.46 -54.52 -10.40
N ALA A 347 -95.21 -55.16 -9.49
CA ALA A 347 -95.94 -56.37 -9.81
C ALA A 347 -96.99 -56.14 -10.92
N MET A 348 -97.65 -54.98 -10.97
CA MET A 348 -98.57 -54.62 -12.05
C MET A 348 -97.86 -54.52 -13.40
N ILE A 349 -96.71 -53.84 -13.46
CA ILE A 349 -95.91 -53.69 -14.68
C ILE A 349 -95.33 -55.03 -15.15
N GLU A 350 -94.88 -55.88 -14.25
CA GLU A 350 -94.32 -57.19 -14.61
C GLU A 350 -95.39 -58.15 -15.11
N ASN A 351 -96.56 -58.17 -14.46
CA ASN A 351 -97.65 -59.06 -14.85
C ASN A 351 -98.44 -58.57 -16.07
N SER A 352 -98.40 -57.29 -16.41
CA SER A 352 -99.07 -56.75 -17.61
C SER A 352 -98.41 -57.17 -18.93
N LYS A 353 -97.20 -57.74 -18.89
CA LYS A 353 -96.43 -58.16 -20.07
C LYS A 353 -96.93 -59.43 -20.76
N SER A 354 -97.88 -60.15 -20.16
CA SER A 354 -98.45 -61.37 -20.74
C SER A 354 -99.92 -61.54 -20.39
N LEU A 355 -100.68 -62.20 -21.26
CA LEU A 355 -102.11 -62.46 -21.05
C LEU A 355 -102.38 -63.28 -19.77
N LEU A 356 -101.58 -64.33 -19.54
CA LEU A 356 -101.65 -65.14 -18.32
C LEU A 356 -101.23 -64.34 -17.07
N GLY A 357 -100.25 -63.44 -17.21
CA GLY A 357 -99.84 -62.51 -16.16
C GLY A 357 -100.98 -61.60 -15.72
N TYR A 358 -101.76 -61.09 -16.68
CA TYR A 358 -102.93 -60.25 -16.40
C TYR A 358 -104.01 -60.99 -15.59
N ILE A 359 -104.31 -62.24 -15.94
CA ILE A 359 -105.31 -63.07 -15.25
C ILE A 359 -104.90 -63.36 -13.81
N ARG A 360 -103.62 -63.65 -13.55
CA ARG A 360 -103.12 -63.94 -12.19
C ARG A 360 -102.88 -62.68 -11.33
N MET A 361 -102.87 -61.49 -11.94
CA MET A 361 -102.49 -60.23 -11.30
C MET A 361 -103.29 -59.95 -10.00
N PRO A 362 -104.62 -60.12 -9.93
CA PRO A 362 -105.37 -59.90 -8.69
C PRO A 362 -104.86 -60.69 -7.49
N TYR A 363 -104.51 -61.97 -7.72
CA TYR A 363 -103.99 -62.85 -6.67
C TYR A 363 -102.59 -62.43 -6.23
N VAL A 364 -101.72 -62.06 -7.18
CA VAL A 364 -100.37 -61.56 -6.89
C VAL A 364 -100.43 -60.28 -6.06
N LEU A 365 -101.32 -59.34 -6.41
CA LEU A 365 -101.47 -58.07 -5.68
C LEU A 365 -102.03 -58.28 -4.26
N SER A 366 -103.01 -59.19 -4.10
CA SER A 366 -103.51 -59.55 -2.76
C SER A 366 -102.42 -60.16 -1.90
N TYR A 367 -101.66 -61.11 -2.45
CA TYR A 367 -100.55 -61.76 -1.76
C TYR A 367 -99.47 -60.75 -1.32
N ILE A 368 -99.06 -59.83 -2.20
CA ILE A 368 -98.08 -58.78 -1.87
C ILE A 368 -98.58 -57.89 -0.73
N LYS A 369 -99.87 -57.51 -0.75
CA LYS A 369 -100.47 -56.69 0.32
C LYS A 369 -100.46 -57.41 1.67
N ASP A 370 -100.88 -58.68 1.70
CA ASP A 370 -100.94 -59.46 2.94
C ASP A 370 -99.53 -59.76 3.47
N LYS A 371 -98.60 -60.14 2.59
CA LYS A 371 -97.20 -60.37 2.94
C LYS A 371 -96.54 -59.10 3.48
N HIS A 372 -96.72 -57.95 2.84
CA HIS A 372 -96.19 -56.67 3.34
C HIS A 372 -96.76 -56.31 4.71
N LYS A 373 -98.06 -56.59 4.96
CA LYS A 373 -98.68 -56.38 6.29
C LYS A 373 -98.03 -57.27 7.36
N GLN A 374 -97.77 -58.54 7.04
CA GLN A 374 -97.05 -59.46 7.94
C GLN A 374 -95.61 -58.99 8.21
N GLU A 375 -94.87 -58.58 7.17
CA GLU A 375 -93.51 -58.03 7.29
C GLU A 375 -93.48 -56.81 8.24
N GLN A 376 -94.46 -55.90 8.14
CA GLN A 376 -94.57 -54.74 9.03
C GLN A 376 -94.88 -55.14 10.48
N GLN A 377 -95.75 -56.12 10.72
CA GLN A 377 -96.05 -56.60 12.07
C GLN A 377 -94.82 -57.24 12.73
N GLN A 378 -94.11 -58.09 11.99
CA GLN A 378 -92.87 -58.73 12.45
C GLN A 378 -91.79 -57.69 12.79
N TYR A 379 -91.63 -56.65 11.97
CA TYR A 379 -90.71 -55.55 12.26
C TYR A 379 -91.08 -54.79 13.53
N GLN A 380 -92.36 -54.50 13.76
CA GLN A 380 -92.83 -53.84 14.98
C GLN A 380 -92.58 -54.69 16.24
N GLU A 381 -92.76 -56.01 16.15
CA GLU A 381 -92.41 -56.93 17.25
C GLU A 381 -90.89 -57.02 17.47
N ALA A 382 -90.10 -57.01 16.40
CA ALA A 382 -88.64 -57.02 16.48
C ALA A 382 -88.09 -55.76 17.18
N ILE A 383 -88.63 -54.57 16.87
CA ILE A 383 -88.25 -53.32 17.55
C ILE A 383 -88.65 -53.32 19.02
N LYS A 384 -89.82 -53.90 19.37
CA LYS A 384 -90.23 -54.03 20.79
C LYS A 384 -89.27 -54.91 21.59
N LYS A 385 -88.70 -55.95 20.96
CA LYS A 385 -87.71 -56.85 21.58
C LYS A 385 -86.31 -56.24 21.62
N ASN A 386 -85.92 -55.51 20.58
CA ASN A 386 -84.64 -54.81 20.51
C ASN A 386 -84.82 -53.40 19.90
N PRO A 387 -84.89 -52.36 20.75
CA PRO A 387 -85.09 -50.98 20.29
C PRO A 387 -84.03 -50.48 19.30
N ASN A 388 -82.82 -51.05 19.29
CA ASN A 388 -81.74 -50.67 18.38
C ASN A 388 -81.96 -51.10 16.93
N LEU A 389 -82.92 -51.99 16.67
CA LEU A 389 -83.32 -52.37 15.30
C LEU A 389 -84.18 -51.30 14.62
N LYS A 390 -84.55 -50.23 15.33
CA LYS A 390 -85.36 -49.15 14.79
C LYS A 390 -84.56 -48.39 13.72
N LEU A 391 -85.03 -48.50 12.48
CA LEU A 391 -84.46 -47.75 11.37
C LEU A 391 -84.60 -46.23 11.59
N PRO A 392 -83.57 -45.43 11.24
CA PRO A 392 -83.64 -43.97 11.29
C PRO A 392 -84.77 -43.40 10.41
N ASN A 393 -85.11 -42.12 10.62
CA ASN A 393 -86.08 -41.42 9.78
C ASN A 393 -85.59 -41.38 8.32
N LEU A 394 -86.49 -41.47 7.34
CA LEU A 394 -86.11 -41.56 5.93
C LEU A 394 -85.28 -40.35 5.46
N GLU A 395 -85.54 -39.16 6.02
CA GLU A 395 -84.81 -37.92 5.74
C GLU A 395 -83.35 -37.93 6.20
N SER A 396 -82.99 -38.82 7.13
CA SER A 396 -81.64 -38.92 7.68
C SER A 396 -80.68 -39.78 6.84
N TYR A 397 -81.16 -40.39 5.76
CA TYR A 397 -80.35 -41.25 4.89
C TYR A 397 -79.53 -40.39 3.91
N PRO A 398 -78.24 -40.70 3.67
CA PRO A 398 -77.38 -39.92 2.79
C PRO A 398 -77.95 -39.73 1.37
N ASP A 399 -78.56 -40.78 0.80
CA ASP A 399 -79.14 -40.78 -0.55
C ASP A 399 -80.58 -40.26 -0.61
N TYR A 400 -81.16 -39.78 0.51
CA TYR A 400 -82.58 -39.44 0.60
C TYR A 400 -83.05 -38.51 -0.51
N LYS A 401 -82.33 -37.40 -0.74
CA LYS A 401 -82.70 -36.40 -1.76
C LYS A 401 -82.73 -36.97 -3.17
N GLU A 402 -81.79 -37.86 -3.49
CA GLU A 402 -81.75 -38.52 -4.80
C GLU A 402 -82.89 -39.54 -4.91
N SER A 403 -83.09 -40.33 -3.87
CA SER A 403 -84.09 -41.39 -3.77
C SER A 403 -85.52 -40.89 -3.76
N LEU A 404 -85.77 -39.60 -3.50
CA LEU A 404 -87.09 -38.98 -3.69
C LEU A 404 -87.62 -39.12 -5.13
N LYS A 405 -86.74 -39.15 -6.15
CA LYS A 405 -87.15 -39.37 -7.54
C LYS A 405 -87.80 -40.74 -7.76
N GLU A 406 -87.45 -41.73 -6.94
CA GLU A 406 -88.07 -43.06 -6.99
C GLU A 406 -89.55 -43.03 -6.59
N LYS A 407 -89.97 -42.05 -5.76
CA LYS A 407 -91.40 -41.84 -5.47
C LYS A 407 -92.16 -41.20 -6.64
N GLU A 408 -91.44 -40.49 -7.50
CA GLU A 408 -92.01 -39.84 -8.68
C GLU A 408 -92.07 -40.76 -9.91
N CYS A 409 -91.41 -41.92 -9.87
CA CYS A 409 -91.37 -42.86 -10.98
C CYS A 409 -92.76 -43.46 -11.26
N PHE A 410 -92.97 -43.86 -12.52
CA PHE A 410 -94.24 -44.45 -12.97
C PHE A 410 -94.64 -45.67 -12.12
N THR A 411 -93.68 -46.53 -11.77
CA THR A 411 -93.89 -47.71 -10.92
C THR A 411 -94.53 -47.34 -9.59
N TYR A 412 -93.92 -46.39 -8.85
CA TYR A 412 -94.42 -45.98 -7.53
C TYR A 412 -95.80 -45.32 -7.64
N LYS A 413 -95.98 -44.40 -8.59
CA LYS A 413 -97.26 -43.70 -8.83
C LYS A 413 -98.37 -44.64 -9.26
N LEU A 414 -98.07 -45.65 -10.07
CA LEU A 414 -99.04 -46.65 -10.51
C LEU A 414 -99.59 -47.44 -9.32
N GLY A 415 -98.72 -47.93 -8.45
CA GLY A 415 -99.17 -48.64 -7.25
C GLY A 415 -99.83 -47.72 -6.23
N GLU A 416 -99.40 -46.46 -6.11
CA GLU A 416 -100.09 -45.47 -5.29
C GLU A 416 -101.52 -45.19 -5.79
N ALA A 417 -101.69 -45.01 -7.10
CA ALA A 417 -103.00 -44.84 -7.73
C ALA A 417 -103.89 -46.07 -7.52
N PHE A 418 -103.32 -47.28 -7.60
CA PHE A 418 -104.02 -48.52 -7.28
C PHE A 418 -104.49 -48.57 -5.82
N ILE A 419 -103.61 -48.22 -4.86
CA ILE A 419 -103.99 -48.13 -3.44
C ILE A 419 -105.10 -47.11 -3.25
N LYS A 420 -104.96 -45.89 -3.82
CA LYS A 420 -105.96 -44.81 -3.73
C LYS A 420 -107.32 -45.25 -4.27
N ALA A 421 -107.34 -45.88 -5.45
CA ALA A 421 -108.57 -46.40 -6.07
C ALA A 421 -109.25 -47.46 -5.20
N ASN A 422 -108.46 -48.30 -4.52
CA ASN A 422 -108.97 -49.32 -3.61
C ASN A 422 -109.44 -48.77 -2.25
N THR A 423 -109.03 -47.54 -1.89
CA THR A 423 -109.47 -46.84 -0.65
C THR A 423 -110.61 -45.85 -0.85
N ALA A 424 -110.79 -45.30 -2.07
CA ALA A 424 -111.76 -44.22 -2.37
C ALA A 424 -113.16 -44.71 -2.81
N GLY A 425 -113.41 -46.02 -2.79
CA GLY A 425 -114.75 -46.60 -2.98
C GLY A 425 -114.91 -47.77 -2.02
N GLY A 426 -115.95 -47.72 -1.17
CA GLY A 426 -116.21 -48.71 -0.13
C GLY A 426 -116.18 -50.14 -0.66
N GLY A 427 -115.62 -51.04 0.16
CA GLY A 427 -115.24 -52.40 -0.21
C GLY A 427 -116.23 -53.11 -1.12
N GLY A 428 -115.76 -53.48 -2.31
CA GLY A 428 -116.56 -54.23 -3.25
C GLY A 428 -116.01 -54.20 -4.66
N THR A 429 -115.24 -55.24 -5.01
CA THR A 429 -115.01 -55.72 -6.39
C THR A 429 -113.82 -55.13 -7.17
N ILE A 430 -112.74 -55.92 -7.21
CA ILE A 430 -111.56 -55.80 -8.09
C ILE A 430 -111.91 -55.86 -9.60
N ILE A 431 -113.18 -56.09 -9.97
CA ILE A 431 -113.62 -56.31 -11.36
C ILE A 431 -113.97 -54.98 -12.08
N GLN A 432 -114.15 -53.86 -11.38
CA GLN A 432 -114.48 -52.56 -12.02
C GLN A 432 -113.28 -51.66 -12.36
N ILE A 433 -112.05 -52.03 -11.99
CA ILE A 433 -110.84 -51.25 -12.34
C ILE A 433 -110.30 -51.64 -13.73
N THR A 434 -110.82 -52.72 -14.31
CA THR A 434 -110.40 -53.27 -15.61
C THR A 434 -110.41 -52.25 -16.75
N PRO A 435 -111.41 -51.35 -16.93
CA PRO A 435 -111.39 -50.37 -18.01
C PRO A 435 -110.44 -49.19 -17.75
N CYS A 436 -110.29 -48.77 -16.48
CA CYS A 436 -109.48 -47.61 -16.12
C CYS A 436 -107.97 -47.93 -16.14
N LEU A 437 -107.59 -49.16 -15.76
CA LEU A 437 -106.24 -49.70 -15.96
C LEU A 437 -105.89 -49.89 -17.44
N LEU A 438 -106.86 -50.26 -18.27
CA LEU A 438 -106.69 -50.40 -19.72
C LEU A 438 -106.33 -49.06 -20.40
N GLN A 439 -106.78 -47.93 -19.86
CA GLN A 439 -106.52 -46.61 -20.42
C GLN A 439 -105.17 -46.02 -19.96
N LEU A 440 -104.68 -46.44 -18.79
CA LEU A 440 -103.37 -46.06 -18.25
C LEU A 440 -102.22 -46.95 -18.77
N CYS A 441 -102.47 -48.24 -19.03
CA CYS A 441 -101.48 -49.15 -19.61
C CYS A 441 -101.34 -49.04 -21.14
N LYS A 442 -102.37 -48.56 -21.86
CA LYS A 442 -102.29 -48.31 -23.32
C LYS A 442 -101.61 -47.00 -23.72
N ARG A 443 -101.35 -46.09 -22.78
CA ARG A 443 -100.64 -44.82 -23.03
C ARG A 443 -99.13 -44.89 -22.75
N SER A 444 -98.61 -46.06 -22.40
CA SER A 444 -97.22 -46.28 -22.02
C SER A 444 -96.54 -47.43 -22.79
N ALA A 445 -97.08 -47.75 -23.98
CA ALA A 445 -96.39 -48.48 -25.03
C ALA A 445 -95.87 -47.49 -26.09
#